data_AF-A0A645JMJ6-F1
#
_entry.id   AF-A0A645JMJ6-F1
#
_cell.length_a   1.000
_cell.length_b   1.000
_cell.length_c   1.000
_cell.angle_alpha   90.00
_cell.angle_beta   90.00
_cell.angle_gamma   90.00
#
_symmetry.space_group_name_H-M   'P 1'
#
loop_
_entity.id
_entity.type
_entity.pdbx_description
1 polymer ?
#
loop_
_entity_poly.entity_id
_entity_poly.type
_entity_poly.pdbx_seq_one_letter_code
_entity_poly.pdbx_strand_id
1 'polypeptide(L)' 'MLNALRLNEGVPMAMFEARTGLPAAAIADKLALARARGWLEPGDDWLRPTELGRRFANDVIGLFLD' A
#
# COMPACT_ATOMS: atom_id res chain seq x y z
N MET A 1 -4.14 -4.90 7.10
CA MET A 1 -3.68 -4.03 6.01
C MET A 1 -3.91 -2.54 6.31
N LEU A 2 -5.09 -2.15 6.81
CA LEU A 2 -5.48 -0.77 7.18
C LEU A 2 -4.47 0.04 8.02
N ASN A 3 -3.77 -0.58 8.97
CA ASN A 3 -2.79 0.13 9.80
C ASN A 3 -1.42 0.31 9.14
N ALA A 4 -1.10 -0.48 8.11
CA ALA A 4 0.22 -0.41 7.47
C ALA A 4 0.37 0.87 6.63
N LEU A 5 -0.71 1.30 5.98
CA LEU A 5 -0.75 2.53 5.18
C LEU A 5 -0.86 3.80 6.05
N ARG A 6 -1.23 3.65 7.34
CA ARG A 6 -1.16 4.73 8.34
C ARG A 6 0.23 4.89 8.95
N LEU A 7 1.13 3.93 8.72
CA LEU A 7 2.53 4.06 9.12
C LEU A 7 3.24 4.93 8.09
N ASN A 8 3.61 6.14 8.50
CA ASN A 8 4.36 7.08 7.66
C ASN A 8 5.66 6.49 7.11
N GLU A 9 6.23 5.51 7.80
CA GLU A 9 7.47 4.83 7.41
C GLU A 9 7.24 3.72 6.36
N GLY A 10 6.00 3.29 6.15
CA GLY A 10 5.66 2.13 5.31
C GLY A 10 5.95 0.79 6.00
N VAL A 11 5.67 -0.30 5.29
CA VAL A 11 5.98 -1.67 5.76
C VAL A 11 6.60 -2.51 4.65
N PRO A 12 7.42 -3.53 4.97
CA PRO A 12 7.85 -4.50 3.98
C PRO A 12 6.66 -5.28 3.41
N MET A 13 6.67 -5.58 2.11
CA MET A 13 5.65 -6.38 1.44
C MET A 13 5.52 -7.78 2.06
N ALA A 14 6.65 -8.37 2.49
CA ALA A 14 6.66 -9.64 3.20
C ALA A 14 5.81 -9.62 4.49
N MET A 15 5.69 -8.47 5.15
CA MET A 15 4.83 -8.32 6.33
C MET A 15 3.35 -8.34 5.95
N PHE A 16 2.98 -7.83 4.76
CA PHE A 16 1.63 -7.97 4.26
C PHE A 16 1.28 -9.44 4.08
N GLU A 17 2.10 -10.19 3.34
CA GLU A 17 1.87 -11.61 3.08
C GLU A 17 1.81 -12.43 4.38
N ALA A 18 2.75 -12.19 5.30
CA ALA A 18 2.78 -12.88 6.59
C ALA A 18 1.55 -12.60 7.48
N ARG A 19 0.92 -11.43 7.36
CA ARG A 19 -0.22 -11.03 8.20
C ARG A 19 -1.58 -11.32 7.58
N THR A 20 -1.67 -11.39 6.26
CA THR A 20 -2.94 -11.64 5.54
C THR A 20 -3.03 -13.06 5.00
N GLY A 21 -1.89 -13.73 4.81
CA GLY A 21 -1.80 -15.00 4.08
C GLY A 21 -2.05 -14.86 2.58
N LEU A 22 -2.21 -13.63 2.08
CA LEU A 22 -2.44 -13.35 0.67
C LEU A 22 -1.12 -12.97 -0.02
N PRO A 23 -0.88 -13.44 -1.26
CA PRO A 23 0.28 -13.04 -2.03
C PRO A 23 0.17 -11.58 -2.45
N ALA A 24 1.30 -10.90 -2.68
CA ALA A 24 1.33 -9.53 -3.21
C ALA A 24 0.55 -9.39 -4.54
N ALA A 25 0.50 -10.46 -5.34
CA ALA A 25 -0.30 -10.51 -6.56
C ALA A 25 -1.80 -10.23 -6.34
N ALA A 26 -2.35 -10.58 -5.17
CA ALA A 26 -3.76 -10.34 -4.85
C ALA A 26 -4.13 -8.86 -4.76
N ILE A 27 -3.13 -7.98 -4.63
CA ILE A 27 -3.30 -6.54 -4.51
C ILE A 27 -2.53 -5.77 -5.59
N ALA A 28 -1.94 -6.46 -6.57
CA ALA A 28 -1.04 -5.87 -7.57
C ALA A 28 -1.72 -4.74 -8.35
N ASP A 29 -2.97 -4.91 -8.77
CA ASP A 29 -3.73 -3.88 -9.49
C ASP A 29 -3.96 -2.63 -8.63
N LYS A 30 -4.30 -2.83 -7.36
CA LYS A 30 -4.50 -1.75 -6.37
C LYS A 30 -3.18 -0.99 -6.14
N LEU A 31 -2.05 -1.71 -6.08
CA LEU A 31 -0.71 -1.10 -5.96
C LEU A 31 -0.32 -0.33 -7.21
N ALA A 32 -0.54 -0.89 -8.39
CA ALA A 32 -0.25 -0.24 -9.66
C ALA A 32 -1.02 1.09 -9.78
N LEU A 33 -2.31 1.10 -9.42
CA LEU A 33 -3.14 2.30 -9.39
C LEU A 33 -2.62 3.33 -8.37
N ALA A 34 -2.28 2.90 -7.16
CA ALA A 34 -1.76 3.79 -6.13
C ALA A 34 -0.40 4.40 -6.52
N ARG A 35 0.47 3.64 -7.19
CA ARG A 35 1.74 4.14 -7.75
C ARG A 35 1.50 5.10 -8.91
N ALA A 36 0.59 4.78 -9.84
CA ALA A 36 0.25 5.65 -10.96
C ALA A 36 -0.33 7.00 -10.50
N ARG A 37 -1.03 7.02 -9.36
CA ARG A 37 -1.51 8.25 -8.71
C ARG A 37 -0.46 8.97 -7.87
N GLY A 38 0.76 8.45 -7.80
CA GLY A 38 1.85 9.01 -7.00
C GLY A 38 1.62 8.88 -5.50
N TRP A 39 0.76 7.97 -5.05
CA TRP A 39 0.43 7.77 -3.63
C TRP A 39 1.39 6.80 -2.94
N LEU A 40 1.94 5.84 -3.66
CA LEU A 40 2.97 4.93 -3.16
C LEU A 40 4.30 5.16 -3.86
N GLU A 41 5.39 5.01 -3.11
CA GLU A 41 6.75 4.94 -3.66
C GLU A 41 6.86 3.76 -4.65
N PRO A 42 7.74 3.81 -5.66
CA PRO A 42 8.01 2.69 -6.55
C PRO A 42 8.76 1.54 -5.85
N GLY A 43 8.66 0.32 -6.39
CA GLY A 43 9.35 -0.88 -5.88
C GLY A 43 8.46 -1.86 -5.11
N ASP A 44 8.67 -3.16 -5.30
CA ASP A 44 7.74 -4.22 -4.87
C ASP A 44 8.01 -4.76 -3.46
N ASP A 45 9.17 -4.45 -2.90
CA ASP A 45 9.58 -4.92 -1.57
C ASP A 45 8.93 -4.12 -0.43
N TRP A 46 8.41 -2.93 -0.72
CA TRP A 46 7.90 -2.00 0.30
C TRP A 46 6.56 -1.38 -0.08
N LEU A 47 5.65 -1.38 0.89
CA LEU A 47 4.39 -0.62 0.89
C LEU A 47 4.62 0.68 1.63
N ARG A 48 5.09 1.71 0.92
CA ARG A 48 5.41 3.02 1.51
C ARG A 48 4.64 4.16 0.86
N PRO A 49 3.90 4.98 1.62
CA PRO A 49 3.23 6.14 1.07
C PRO A 49 4.23 7.27 0.79
N THR A 50 4.06 7.94 -0.36
CA THR A 50 4.73 9.21 -0.65
C THR A 50 4.18 10.32 0.26
N GLU A 51 4.78 11.51 0.23
CA GLU A 51 4.19 12.69 0.90
C GLU A 51 2.77 12.99 0.40
N LEU A 52 2.49 12.79 -0.89
CA LEU A 52 1.15 12.93 -1.45
C LEU A 52 0.21 11.83 -0.91
N GLY A 53 0.64 10.57 -0.94
CA GLY A 53 -0.16 9.44 -0.45
C GLY A 53 -0.51 9.54 1.03
N ARG A 54 0.37 10.13 1.85
CA ARG A 54 0.07 10.41 3.27
C ARG A 54 -1.08 11.41 3.45
N ARG A 55 -1.21 12.40 2.57
CA ARG A 55 -2.30 13.38 2.60
C ARG A 55 -3.63 12.79 2.14
N PHE A 56 -3.58 11.74 1.32
CA PHE A 56 -4.74 11.00 0.79
C PHE A 56 -4.85 9.59 1.40
N ALA A 57 -4.39 9.40 2.64
CA ALA A 57 -4.35 8.08 3.26
C ALA A 57 -5.74 7.39 3.30
N ASN A 58 -6.82 8.17 3.44
CA ASN A 58 -8.19 7.66 3.39
C ASN A 58 -8.56 7.14 1.99
N ASP A 59 -8.18 7.85 0.93
CA ASP A 59 -8.42 7.44 -0.46
C ASP A 59 -7.57 6.23 -0.85
N VAL A 60 -6.32 6.18 -0.38
CA VAL A 60 -5.45 5.01 -0.55
C VAL A 60 -6.07 3.80 0.13
N ILE A 61 -6.54 3.94 1.36
CA ILE A 61 -7.22 2.88 2.11
C ILE A 61 -8.49 2.42 1.40
N GLY A 62 -9.28 3.35 0.85
CA GLY A 62 -10.51 3.06 0.10
C GLY A 62 -10.30 2.06 -1.03
N LEU A 63 -9.15 2.11 -1.72
CA LEU A 63 -8.81 1.16 -2.78
C LEU A 63 -8.69 -0.30 -2.30
N PHE A 64 -8.45 -0.52 -1.01
CA PHE A 64 -8.24 -1.86 -0.43
C PHE A 64 -9.42 -2.38 0.40
N LEU A 65 -10.55 -1.66 0.41
CA LEU A 65 -11.75 -2.04 1.19
C LEU A 65 -12.81 -2.84 0.39
N ASP A 66 -12.64 -2.96 -0.93
CA ASP A 66 -13.40 -3.92 -1.77
C ASP A 66 -12.80 -5.33 -1.72
#